data_AF-A0A7K0ZNH8-F1
#
_entry.id   AF-A0A7K0ZNH8-F1
#
_cell.length_a   1.000
_cell.length_b   1.000
_cell.length_c   1.000
_cell.angle_alpha   90.00
_cell.angle_beta   90.00
_cell.angle_gamma   90.00
#
_symmetry.space_group_name_H-M   'P 1'
#
loop_
_entity.id
_entity.type
_entity.pdbx_description
1 polymer ?
#
loop_
_entity_poly.entity_id
_entity_poly.type
_entity_poly.pdbx_seq_one_letter_code
_entity_poly.pdbx_strand_id
1 'polypeptide(L)' 'MAFPVSRPRRLRTTHAMRELVAETRVHVSDLVAPLFVREGISSPEPIVSLPGVVQHTRASLVEEVLALR' A
#
# COMPACT_ATOMS: atom_id res chain seq x y z
N MET A 1 -27.77 -21.69 -14.74
CA MET A 1 -26.91 -22.82 -15.15
C MET A 1 -26.42 -23.55 -13.93
N ALA A 2 -26.45 -24.89 -13.94
CA ALA A 2 -25.93 -25.73 -12.86
C ALA A 2 -24.56 -26.30 -13.21
N PHE A 3 -23.86 -26.82 -12.20
CA PHE A 3 -22.76 -27.74 -12.43
C PHE A 3 -23.28 -28.96 -13.22
N PRO A 4 -22.58 -29.50 -14.23
CA PRO A 4 -21.20 -29.22 -14.64
C PRO A 4 -21.02 -28.14 -15.73
N VAL A 5 -22.11 -27.51 -16.18
CA VAL A 5 -22.12 -26.56 -17.31
C VAL A 5 -21.43 -25.25 -16.92
N SER A 6 -21.74 -24.70 -15.74
CA SER A 6 -21.00 -23.58 -15.17
C SER A 6 -19.97 -24.09 -14.16
N ARG A 7 -18.70 -23.75 -14.39
CA ARG A 7 -17.58 -24.12 -13.51
C ARG A 7 -16.71 -22.89 -13.26
N PRO A 8 -17.05 -22.04 -12.27
CA PRO A 8 -16.30 -20.83 -11.94
C PRO A 8 -14.81 -21.08 -11.65
N ARG A 9 -14.45 -22.30 -11.22
CA ARG A 9 -13.06 -22.72 -11.01
C ARG A 9 -12.20 -22.66 -12.28
N ARG A 10 -12.78 -22.72 -13.49
CA ARG A 10 -12.04 -22.62 -14.76
C ARG A 10 -11.31 -21.29 -14.90
N LEU A 11 -11.88 -20.21 -14.39
CA LEU A 11 -11.25 -18.89 -14.40
C LEU A 11 -10.17 -18.71 -13.31
N ARG A 12 -9.98 -19.71 -12.45
CA ARG A 12 -9.05 -19.65 -11.30
C ARG A 12 -7.84 -20.59 -11.43
N THR A 13 -7.70 -21.28 -12.56
CA THR A 13 -6.73 -22.36 -12.78
C THR A 13 -5.28 -21.88 -12.83
N THR A 14 -5.02 -20.76 -13.49
CA THR A 14 -3.67 -20.20 -13.66
C THR A 14 -3.61 -18.76 -13.16
N HIS A 15 -2.39 -18.30 -12.86
CA HIS A 15 -2.15 -16.89 -12.55
C HIS A 15 -2.63 -15.97 -13.68
N ALA A 16 -2.22 -16.25 -14.92
CA ALA A 16 -2.60 -15.47 -16.09
C ALA A 16 -4.12 -15.37 -16.29
N MET A 17 -4.86 -16.47 -16.04
CA MET A 17 -6.33 -16.45 -16.15
C MET A 17 -6.97 -15.57 -15.08
N ARG A 18 -6.48 -15.63 -13.83
CA ARG A 18 -6.98 -14.77 -12.74
C ARG A 18 -6.68 -13.31 -12.99
N GLU A 19 -5.49 -12.99 -13.49
CA GLU A 19 -5.10 -11.63 -13.87
C GLU A 19 -5.99 -11.09 -15.00
N LEU A 20 -6.29 -11.90 -16.02
CA LEU A 20 -7.15 -11.49 -17.14
C LEU A 20 -8.57 -11.10 -16.68
N VAL A 21 -9.11 -11.83 -15.70
CA VAL A 21 -10.50 -11.62 -15.22
C VAL A 21 -10.60 -10.79 -13.94
N ALA A 22 -9.50 -10.27 -13.43
CA ALA A 22 -9.49 -9.47 -12.21
C ALA A 22 -10.30 -8.17 -12.40
N GLU A 23 -11.30 -7.98 -11.55
CA GLU A 23 -12.20 -6.81 -11.56
C GLU A 23 -11.54 -5.58 -10.91
N THR A 24 -10.72 -5.79 -9.89
CA THR A 24 -10.07 -4.72 -9.11
C THR A 24 -8.56 -4.80 -9.25
N ARG A 25 -7.92 -3.66 -9.46
CA ARG A 25 -6.46 -3.48 -9.41
C ARG A 25 -6.14 -2.34 -8.45
N VAL A 26 -5.02 -2.45 -7.77
CA VAL A 26 -4.49 -1.39 -6.90
C VAL A 26 -3.23 -0.86 -7.56
N HIS A 27 -3.21 0.43 -7.85
CA HIS A 27 -2.08 1.15 -8.39
C HIS A 27 -1.48 2.07 -7.32
N VAL A 28 -0.20 2.44 -7.47
CA VAL A 28 0.46 3.40 -6.56
C VAL A 28 -0.29 4.74 -6.52
N SER A 29 -0.94 5.13 -7.63
CA SER A 29 -1.78 6.33 -7.72
C SER A 29 -3.02 6.29 -6.82
N ASP A 30 -3.43 5.12 -6.34
CA ASP A 30 -4.60 4.95 -5.47
C ASP A 30 -4.22 5.13 -3.99
N LEU A 31 -2.92 5.28 -3.69
CA LEU A 31 -2.38 5.33 -2.33
C LEU A 31 -2.05 6.75 -1.91
N VAL A 32 -2.31 7.06 -0.64
CA VAL A 32 -1.88 8.28 0.04
C VAL A 32 -1.04 7.89 1.25
N ALA A 33 0.17 8.44 1.35
CA ALA A 33 1.08 8.19 2.46
C ALA A 33 0.97 9.31 3.52
N PRO A 34 0.31 9.07 4.68
CA PRO A 34 0.29 10.04 5.76
C PRO A 34 1.64 10.07 6.48
N LEU A 35 2.23 11.26 6.61
CA LEU A 35 3.48 11.50 7.33
C LEU A 35 3.23 12.39 8.53
N PHE A 36 3.86 12.10 9.67
CA PHE A 36 3.70 12.85 10.91
C PHE A 36 4.86 13.81 11.12
N VAL A 37 4.57 15.06 11.46
CA VAL A 37 5.59 16.08 11.73
C VAL A 37 5.42 16.57 13.16
N ARG A 38 6.53 16.73 13.88
CA ARG A 38 6.54 17.29 15.23
C ARG A 38 7.56 18.40 15.36
N GLU A 39 7.17 19.48 16.01
CA GLU A 39 8.06 20.58 16.37
C GLU A 39 8.88 20.24 17.61
N GLY A 40 10.10 20.78 17.69
CA GLY A 40 10.97 20.65 18.86
C GLY A 40 11.77 19.35 18.96
N ILE A 41 11.65 18.43 17.99
CA ILE A 41 12.48 17.22 17.91
C ILE A 41 13.71 17.45 17.01
N SER A 42 14.86 16.90 17.40
CA SER A 42 16.13 17.03 16.66
C SER A 42 16.37 15.89 15.67
N SER A 43 15.65 14.78 15.82
CA SER A 43 15.72 13.58 14.96
C SER A 43 14.35 12.90 14.88
N PRO A 44 14.10 12.04 13.89
CA PRO A 44 12.85 11.27 13.83
C PRO A 44 12.61 10.47 15.11
N GLU A 45 11.42 10.60 15.70
CA GLU A 45 11.03 9.87 16.92
C GLU A 45 9.98 8.80 16.61
N PRO A 46 10.13 7.56 17.07
CA PRO A 46 9.16 6.50 16.81
C PRO A 46 7.83 6.75 17.54
N ILE A 47 6.72 6.46 16.85
CA ILE A 47 5.40 6.41 17.48
C ILE A 47 5.20 4.99 18.00
N VAL A 48 5.31 4.78 19.31
CA VAL A 48 5.29 3.44 19.93
C VAL A 48 4.04 2.62 19.57
N SER A 49 2.89 3.28 19.43
CA SER A 49 1.64 2.63 19.03
C SER A 49 1.51 2.34 17.53
N LEU A 50 2.39 2.90 16.70
CA LEU A 50 2.43 2.70 15.24
C LEU A 50 3.82 2.17 14.83
N PRO A 51 4.07 0.86 14.96
CA PRO A 51 5.36 0.27 14.60
C PRO A 51 5.76 0.59 13.16
N GLY A 52 7.00 1.06 12.98
CA GLY A 52 7.54 1.47 11.67
C GLY A 52 7.19 2.91 11.26
N VAL A 53 6.38 3.62 12.05
CA VAL A 53 6.04 5.03 11.81
C VAL A 53 6.80 5.93 12.78
N VAL A 54 7.31 7.04 12.27
CA VAL A 54 8.03 8.05 13.05
C VAL A 54 7.39 9.43 12.89
N GLN A 55 7.65 10.30 13.86
CA GLN A 55 7.43 11.74 13.77
C GLN A 55 8.69 12.37 13.18
N HIS A 56 8.56 13.00 12.03
CA HIS A 56 9.66 13.62 11.30
C HIS A 56 9.94 15.04 11.80
N THR A 57 11.19 15.45 11.70
CA THR A 57 11.56 16.86 11.64
C THR A 57 11.22 17.39 10.24
N ARG A 58 11.25 18.71 10.03
CA ARG A 58 11.06 19.26 8.68
C ARG A 58 12.12 18.77 7.68
N ALA A 59 13.36 18.58 8.12
CA ALA A 59 14.44 18.11 7.26
C ALA A 59 14.24 16.64 6.87
N SER A 60 13.99 15.76 7.85
CA SER A 60 13.78 14.34 7.59
C SER A 60 12.49 14.05 6.84
N LEU A 61 11.49 14.94 6.91
CA LEU A 61 10.29 14.85 6.08
C LEU A 61 10.62 15.03 4.59
N VAL A 62 11.48 15.98 4.25
CA VAL A 62 11.86 16.22 2.83
C VAL A 62 12.61 15.02 2.27
N GLU A 63 13.51 14.43 3.06
CA GLU A 63 14.22 13.20 2.70
C GLU A 63 13.24 12.04 2.46
N GLU A 64 12.26 11.86 3.34
CA GLU A 64 11.24 10.82 3.22
C GLU A 64 10.38 11.00 1.95
N VAL A 65 9.92 12.22 1.69
CA VAL A 65 9.12 12.52 0.49
C VAL A 65 9.89 12.24 -0.80
N LEU A 66 11.20 12.47 -0.82
CA LEU A 66 12.04 12.14 -1.96
C LEU A 66 12.23 10.63 -2.12
N ALA A 67 12.29 9.87 -1.03
CA ALA A 67 12.41 8.42 -1.05
C ALA A 67 11.12 7.70 -1.50
N LEU A 68 9.95 8.31 -1.23
CA LEU A 68 8.64 7.79 -1.63
C LEU A 68 8.26 8.07 -3.09
N ARG A 69 9.07 8.87 -3.79
CA ARG A 69 8.83 9.26 -5.19
C ARG A 69 9.37 8.23 -6.17
#